data_AF-F5LFG0-F1
#
_entry.id   AF-F5LFG0-F1
#
_cell.length_a   1.000
_cell.length_b   1.000
_cell.length_c   1.000
_cell.angle_alpha   90.00
_cell.angle_beta   90.00
_cell.angle_gamma   90.00
#
_symmetry.space_group_name_H-M   'P 1'
#
loop_
_entity.id
_entity.type
_entity.pdbx_description
1 polymer ?
#
loop_
_entity_poly.entity_id
_entity_poly.type
_entity_poly.pdbx_seq_one_letter_code
_entity_poly.pdbx_strand_id
1 'polypeptide(L)'
;MFNGLKDWQVRSAGTEQNARIKVTEGHVGWADVIFVMEKKHKRRIEDKFGSIVRHKRVICLEIPDEYGFMDEELIELLESRVSDYFPLTENE
;
A
#
# COMPACT_ATOMS: atom_id res chain seq x y z
N MET A 1 6.13 -0.99 -10.77
CA MET A 1 6.33 0.40 -10.34
C MET A 1 7.42 0.46 -9.28
N PHE A 2 7.15 0.22 -7.99
CA PHE A 2 8.19 0.32 -6.94
C PHE A 2 9.12 -0.90 -6.76
N ASN A 3 8.78 -2.04 -7.36
CA ASN A 3 9.59 -3.26 -7.28
C ASN A 3 10.77 -3.16 -8.25
N GLY A 4 11.91 -2.66 -7.78
CA GLY A 4 13.11 -2.41 -8.59
C GLY A 4 14.04 -1.33 -8.02
N LEU A 5 13.57 -0.52 -7.06
CA LEU A 5 14.43 0.36 -6.29
C LEU A 5 15.32 -0.49 -5.38
N LYS A 6 16.64 -0.29 -5.46
CA LYS A 6 17.67 -1.17 -4.88
C LYS A 6 17.48 -1.47 -3.39
N ASP A 7 16.85 -0.55 -2.67
CA ASP A 7 16.65 -0.63 -1.21
C ASP A 7 15.21 -0.94 -0.81
N TRP A 8 14.32 -1.20 -1.77
CA TRP A 8 12.89 -1.36 -1.51
C TRP A 8 12.41 -2.75 -1.93
N GLN A 9 11.74 -3.42 -1.00
CA GLN A 9 10.95 -4.59 -1.33
C GLN A 9 9.47 -4.21 -1.26
N VAL A 10 8.73 -4.49 -2.32
CA VAL A 10 7.33 -4.06 -2.42
C VAL A 10 6.43 -5.24 -2.78
N ARG A 11 5.28 -5.31 -2.12
CA ARG A 11 4.22 -6.29 -2.37
C ARG A 11 2.87 -5.60 -2.43
N SER A 12 1.99 -6.06 -3.31
CA SER A 12 0.59 -5.62 -3.36
C SER A 12 -0.35 -6.77 -2.99
N ALA A 13 -1.42 -6.44 -2.27
CA ALA A 13 -2.46 -7.39 -1.88
C ALA A 13 -3.78 -6.63 -1.67
N GLY A 14 -4.90 -7.26 -2.03
CA GLY A 14 -6.23 -6.67 -1.88
C GLY A 14 -6.86 -6.95 -0.52
N THR A 15 -7.66 -6.01 -0.04
CA THR A 15 -8.43 -6.15 1.21
C THR A 15 -9.79 -6.81 1.01
N GLU A 16 -10.27 -6.86 -0.24
CA GLU A 16 -11.58 -7.42 -0.60
C GLU A 16 -11.59 -8.95 -0.64
N GLN A 17 -12.77 -9.53 -0.41
CA GLN A 17 -12.94 -10.99 -0.45
C GLN A 17 -12.73 -11.60 -1.84
N ASN A 18 -12.97 -10.84 -2.90
CA ASN A 18 -12.77 -11.26 -4.29
C ASN A 18 -11.38 -10.89 -4.83
N ALA A 19 -10.49 -10.32 -4.02
CA ALA A 19 -9.15 -9.98 -4.46
C ALA A 19 -8.38 -11.23 -4.88
N ARG A 20 -7.74 -11.17 -6.06
CA ARG A 20 -6.91 -12.25 -6.61
C ARG A 20 -5.81 -12.68 -5.63
N ILE A 21 -5.14 -11.70 -5.02
CA ILE A 21 -4.19 -11.91 -3.93
C ILE A 21 -4.75 -11.18 -2.72
N LYS A 22 -5.12 -11.93 -1.68
CA LYS A 22 -5.68 -11.35 -0.46
C LYS A 22 -4.58 -10.98 0.52
N VAL A 23 -4.79 -9.88 1.24
CA VAL A 23 -3.94 -9.53 2.38
C VAL A 23 -4.00 -10.63 3.44
N THR A 24 -2.86 -10.92 4.04
CA THR A 24 -2.67 -11.96 5.07
C THR A 24 -1.87 -11.37 6.23
N GLU A 25 -1.87 -12.05 7.37
CA GLU A 25 -1.04 -11.67 8.52
C GLU A 25 0.45 -11.58 8.16
N GLY A 26 0.94 -12.51 7.32
CA GLY A 26 2.32 -12.49 6.84
C GLY A 26 2.67 -11.24 6.04
N HIS A 27 1.73 -10.70 5.25
CA HIS A 27 1.94 -9.42 4.55
C HIS A 27 2.06 -8.26 5.55
N VAL A 28 1.12 -8.18 6.50
CA VAL A 28 1.08 -7.10 7.51
C VAL A 28 2.31 -7.15 8.43
N GLY A 29 2.71 -8.35 8.85
CA GLY A 29 3.87 -8.56 9.71
C GLY A 29 5.19 -8.23 9.02
N TRP A 30 5.32 -8.58 7.73
CA TRP A 30 6.50 -8.32 6.92
C TRP A 30 6.72 -6.84 6.61
N ALA A 31 5.65 -6.08 6.37
CA ALA A 31 5.76 -4.69 5.95
C ALA A 31 6.21 -3.75 7.07
N ASP A 32 7.19 -2.88 6.80
CA ASP A 32 7.54 -1.76 7.70
C ASP A 32 6.50 -0.63 7.60
N VAL A 33 6.04 -0.37 6.37
CA VAL A 33 4.97 0.59 6.06
C VAL A 33 3.94 -0.06 5.15
N ILE A 34 2.66 0.24 5.43
CA ILE A 34 1.52 -0.22 4.64
C ILE A 34 0.82 1.02 4.08
N PHE A 35 0.79 1.14 2.75
CA PHE A 35 -0.02 2.13 2.06
C PHE A 35 -1.38 1.52 1.69
N VAL A 36 -2.44 2.28 1.90
CA VAL A 36 -3.79 1.92 1.47
C VAL A 36 -4.40 3.05 0.67
N MET A 37 -5.23 2.71 -0.32
CA MET A 37 -5.86 3.72 -1.19
C MET A 37 -6.85 4.59 -0.40
N GLU A 38 -7.79 3.96 0.31
CA GLU A 38 -8.89 4.64 1.01
C GLU A 38 -9.00 4.25 2.49
N LYS A 39 -9.72 5.08 3.26
CA LYS A 39 -9.98 4.85 4.70
C LYS A 39 -10.68 3.51 4.96
N LYS A 40 -11.55 3.05 4.05
CA LYS A 40 -12.22 1.75 4.15
C LYS A 40 -11.23 0.58 4.14
N HIS A 41 -10.13 0.69 3.39
CA HIS A 41 -9.08 -0.33 3.33
C HIS A 41 -8.30 -0.39 4.65
N LYS A 42 -7.96 0.78 5.22
CA LYS A 42 -7.33 0.86 6.54
C LYS A 42 -8.19 0.16 7.60
N ARG A 43 -9.47 0.52 7.67
CA ARG A 43 -10.41 -0.06 8.62
C ARG A 43 -10.50 -1.58 8.50
N ARG A 44 -10.57 -2.13 7.29
CA ARG A 44 -10.60 -3.59 7.08
C ARG A 44 -9.33 -4.29 7.54
N ILE A 45 -8.16 -3.67 7.35
CA ILE A 45 -6.90 -4.22 7.85
C ILE A 45 -6.89 -4.18 9.39
N GLU A 46 -7.35 -3.09 10.00
CA GLU A 46 -7.47 -2.94 11.46
C GLU A 46 -8.45 -3.93 12.07
N ASP A 47 -9.62 -4.11 11.47
CA ASP A 47 -10.65 -5.04 11.93
C ASP A 47 -10.15 -6.50 11.86
N LYS A 48 -9.40 -6.86 10.81
CA LYS A 48 -8.94 -8.24 10.56
C LYS A 48 -7.61 -8.58 11.23
N PHE A 49 -6.69 -7.62 11.36
CA PHE A 49 -5.31 -7.84 11.82
C PHE A 49 -4.92 -6.90 12.96
N GLY A 50 -5.90 -6.43 13.73
CA GLY A 50 -5.73 -5.41 14.77
C GLY A 50 -4.56 -5.62 15.73
N SER A 51 -4.28 -6.87 16.13
CA SER A 51 -3.15 -7.20 17.01
C SER A 51 -1.79 -6.86 16.38
N ILE A 52 -1.62 -7.16 15.09
CA ILE A 52 -0.35 -6.98 14.36
C ILE A 52 -0.22 -5.54 13.90
N VAL A 53 -1.29 -4.98 13.33
CA VAL A 53 -1.23 -3.66 12.68
C VAL A 53 -1.11 -2.50 13.67
N ARG A 54 -1.51 -2.68 14.93
CA ARG A 54 -1.35 -1.66 16.00
C ARG A 54 0.07 -1.13 16.15
N HIS A 55 1.07 -1.92 15.78
CA HIS A 55 2.48 -1.56 15.86
C HIS A 55 3.09 -1.21 14.49
N LYS A 56 2.27 -1.06 13.45
CA LYS A 56 2.69 -0.80 12.07
C LYS A 56 2.26 0.59 11.62
N ARG A 57 3.04 1.19 10.72
CA ARG A 57 2.70 2.47 10.10
C ARG A 57 1.77 2.22 8.91
N VAL A 58 0.49 2.56 9.07
CA VAL A 58 -0.52 2.48 8.01
C VAL A 58 -0.88 3.87 7.52
N ILE A 59 -0.60 4.14 6.25
CA ILE A 59 -0.80 5.43 5.59
C ILE A 59 -1.93 5.29 4.56
N CYS A 60 -2.92 6.18 4.64
CA CYS A 60 -3.98 6.26 3.65
C CYS A 60 -3.61 7.34 2.62
N LEU A 61 -3.55 6.98 1.34
CA LEU A 61 -3.19 7.89 0.26
C LEU A 61 -4.37 8.77 -0.19
N GLU A 62 -5.59 8.43 0.23
CA GLU A 62 -6.83 9.12 -0.18
C GLU A 62 -7.02 9.08 -1.71
N ILE A 63 -6.64 7.97 -2.33
CA ILE A 63 -6.83 7.68 -3.76
C ILE A 63 -8.10 6.80 -3.90
N PRO A 64 -9.08 7.20 -4.73
CA PRO A 64 -10.26 6.37 -5.01
C PRO A 64 -9.92 5.04 -5.70
N ASP A 65 -10.61 3.96 -5.35
CA ASP A 65 -10.46 2.64 -5.99
C ASP A 65 -11.30 2.50 -7.27
N GLU A 66 -11.14 3.44 -8.22
CA GLU A 66 -11.91 3.50 -9.47
C GLU A 66 -11.04 3.36 -10.74
N TYR A 67 -9.74 3.14 -10.56
CA TYR A 67 -8.76 3.07 -11.64
C TYR A 67 -8.62 1.67 -12.22
N GLY A 68 -8.34 1.62 -13.52
CA GLY A 68 -8.01 0.38 -14.22
C GLY A 68 -6.66 -0.20 -13.81
N PHE A 69 -6.42 -1.46 -14.19
CA PHE A 69 -5.09 -2.04 -14.07
C PHE A 69 -4.09 -1.27 -14.94
N MET A 70 -3.03 -0.75 -14.32
CA MET A 70 -1.98 0.05 -14.98
C MET A 70 -2.46 1.36 -15.60
N ASP A 71 -3.53 1.94 -15.06
CA ASP A 71 -3.95 3.28 -15.42
C ASP A 71 -2.84 4.30 -15.15
N GLU A 72 -2.51 5.13 -16.15
CA GLU A 72 -1.43 6.11 -16.06
C GLU A 72 -1.72 7.16 -14.97
N GLU A 73 -2.98 7.58 -14.82
CA GLU A 73 -3.38 8.55 -13.79
C GLU A 73 -3.18 7.98 -12.38
N LEU A 74 -3.48 6.68 -12.21
CA LEU A 74 -3.23 5.99 -10.94
C LEU A 74 -1.73 5.94 -10.62
N ILE A 75 -0.90 5.66 -11.62
CA ILE A 75 0.55 5.59 -11.47
C ILE A 75 1.07 6.96 -11.00
N GLU A 76 0.69 8.04 -11.68
CA GLU A 76 1.11 9.40 -11.31
C GLU A 76 0.65 9.81 -9.91
N LEU A 77 -0.60 9.48 -9.54
CA LEU A 77 -1.12 9.73 -8.20
C LEU A 77 -0.36 8.95 -7.14
N LEU A 78 -0.04 7.69 -7.39
CA LEU A 78 0.75 6.86 -6.46
C LEU A 78 2.15 7.42 -6.29
N GLU A 79 2.83 7.78 -7.36
CA GLU A 79 4.16 8.40 -7.34
C GLU A 79 4.16 9.69 -6.53
N SER A 80 3.22 10.59 -6.83
CA SER A 80 3.07 11.87 -6.12
C SER A 80 2.81 11.66 -4.62
N ARG A 81 1.81 10.86 -4.26
CA ARG A 81 1.42 10.69 -2.85
C ARG A 81 2.43 9.90 -2.02
N VAL A 82 3.11 8.93 -2.62
CA VAL A 82 4.17 8.17 -1.92
C VAL A 82 5.40 9.06 -1.70
N SER A 83 5.71 9.95 -2.65
CA SER A 83 6.86 10.86 -2.54
C SER A 83 6.83 11.78 -1.31
N ASP A 84 5.63 12.14 -0.83
CA ASP A 84 5.42 12.91 0.40
C ASP A 84 5.95 12.19 1.66
N TYR A 85 6.00 10.85 1.62
CA TYR A 85 6.44 10.02 2.75
C TYR A 85 7.84 9.46 2.57
N PHE A 86 8.24 9.26 1.31
CA PHE A 86 9.51 8.70 0.93
C PHE A 86 9.93 9.34 -0.39
N PRO A 87 10.90 10.27 -0.37
CA PRO A 87 11.42 10.87 -1.59
C PRO A 87 11.85 9.77 -2.55
N LEU A 88 11.25 9.74 -3.74
CA LEU A 88 11.58 8.75 -4.78
C LEU A 88 12.88 9.10 -5.52
N THR A 89 13.74 9.91 -4.91
CA THR A 89 15.03 10.35 -5.48
C THR A 89 16.05 9.22 -5.38
N GLU A 90 16.75 8.95 -6.50
CA GLU A 90 17.99 8.18 -6.47
C GLU A 90 18.93 8.83 -5.44
N ASN A 91 19.35 8.06 -4.44
CA ASN A 91 20.60 8.40 -3.75
C ASN A 91 21.71 8.25 -4.80
N GLU A 92 22.43 9.34 -5.04
CA GLU A 92 23.59 9.47 -5.94
C GLU A 92 24.59 8.30 -5.83
#